data_AF-A0A847XMW7-F1
#
_entry.id   AF-A0A847XMW7-F1
#
_cell.length_a   1.000
_cell.length_b   1.000
_cell.length_c   1.000
_cell.angle_alpha   90.00
_cell.angle_beta   90.00
_cell.angle_gamma   90.00
#
_symmetry.space_group_name_H-M   'P 1'
#
loop_
_entity.id
_entity.type
_entity.pdbx_description
1 polymer ?
#
loop_
_entity_poly.entity_id
_entity_poly.type
_entity_poly.pdbx_seq_one_letter_code
_entity_poly.pdbx_strand_id
1 'polypeptide(L)'
;MKESAQAEWFEKFEVKTTADWKALLLTEPAKAKEALQYVIDNRDHFLQYNDGWVRDRHKELGKAKLKAEFGIADTGEFQQALKEGKIEGAKKWLEGVIRCHEQNDPIVGHYGATWDNWLRDREEELEQVENK
;
A
#
# COMPACT_ATOMS: atom_id res chain seq x y z
N MET A 1 -32.09 -2.96 5.18
CA MET A 1 -31.31 -2.54 6.36
C MET A 1 -29.98 -1.97 5.88
N LYS A 2 -29.92 -0.68 5.52
CA LYS A 2 -28.67 -0.03 5.08
C LYS A 2 -27.88 0.57 6.24
N GLU A 3 -28.56 0.93 7.33
CA GLU A 3 -27.97 1.57 8.52
C GLU A 3 -27.12 0.61 9.37
N SER A 4 -27.31 -0.71 9.27
CA SER A 4 -26.59 -1.68 10.12
C SER A 4 -25.11 -1.81 9.78
N ALA A 5 -24.74 -1.87 8.50
CA ALA A 5 -23.34 -2.06 8.09
C ALA A 5 -22.47 -0.82 8.33
N GLN A 6 -23.04 0.39 8.18
CA GLN A 6 -22.32 1.63 8.48
C GLN A 6 -22.18 1.85 9.99
N ALA A 7 -23.19 1.49 10.79
CA ALA A 7 -23.09 1.53 12.24
C ALA A 7 -22.03 0.54 12.77
N GLU A 8 -22.06 -0.71 12.29
CA GLU A 8 -21.07 -1.74 12.62
C GLU A 8 -19.66 -1.32 12.20
N TRP A 9 -19.52 -0.71 11.03
CA TRP A 9 -18.26 -0.14 10.57
C TRP A 9 -17.66 0.87 11.55
N PHE A 10 -18.47 1.82 12.02
CA PHE A 10 -18.00 2.81 12.98
C PHE A 10 -17.68 2.21 14.34
N GLU A 11 -18.50 1.27 14.80
CA GLU A 11 -18.28 0.58 16.07
C GLU A 11 -16.98 -0.25 16.06
N LYS A 12 -16.69 -0.91 14.94
CA LYS A 12 -15.56 -1.83 14.81
C LYS A 12 -14.25 -1.14 14.46
N PHE A 13 -14.28 -0.16 13.57
CA PHE A 13 -13.07 0.43 12.98
C PHE A 13 -12.84 1.90 13.37
N GLU A 14 -13.87 2.59 13.88
CA GLU A 14 -13.79 3.99 14.30
C GLU A 14 -13.39 4.97 13.17
N VAL A 15 -13.53 4.57 11.90
CA VAL A 15 -13.15 5.38 10.73
C VAL A 15 -14.34 6.16 10.19
N LYS A 16 -14.37 7.49 10.37
CA LYS A 16 -15.39 8.39 9.81
C LYS A 16 -14.89 9.25 8.66
N THR A 17 -13.60 9.54 8.69
CA THR A 17 -12.95 10.49 7.80
C THR A 17 -11.66 9.93 7.24
N THR A 18 -11.11 10.60 6.22
CA THR A 18 -9.76 10.32 5.72
C THR A 18 -8.70 10.51 6.79
N ALA A 19 -8.93 11.39 7.77
CA ALA A 19 -8.00 11.59 8.89
C ALA A 19 -7.99 10.37 9.82
N ASP A 20 -9.18 9.84 10.16
CA ASP A 20 -9.31 8.64 10.99
C ASP A 20 -8.67 7.43 10.30
N TRP A 21 -8.88 7.29 8.99
CA TRP A 21 -8.21 6.26 8.21
C TRP A 21 -6.69 6.38 8.28
N LYS A 22 -6.14 7.59 8.11
CA LYS A 22 -4.69 7.81 8.18
C LYS A 22 -4.13 7.52 9.57
N ALA A 23 -4.86 7.86 10.62
CA ALA A 23 -4.51 7.51 12.00
C ALA A 23 -4.51 5.99 12.19
N LEU A 24 -5.58 5.30 11.78
CA LEU A 24 -5.70 3.85 11.87
C LEU A 24 -4.59 3.14 11.09
N LEU A 25 -4.27 3.63 9.90
CA LEU A 25 -3.20 3.07 9.07
C LEU A 25 -1.82 3.18 9.74
N LEU A 26 -1.58 4.27 10.47
CA LEU A 26 -0.33 4.51 11.17
C LEU A 26 -0.20 3.67 12.44
N THR A 27 -1.30 3.50 13.19
CA THR A 27 -1.28 2.84 14.51
C THR A 27 -1.57 1.34 14.42
N GLU A 28 -2.48 0.92 13.55
CA GLU A 28 -3.01 -0.44 13.48
C GLU A 28 -3.22 -0.88 12.01
N PRO A 29 -2.14 -1.10 11.22
CA PRO A 29 -2.25 -1.41 9.79
C PRO A 29 -3.01 -2.72 9.49
N ALA A 30 -3.00 -3.69 10.40
CA ALA A 30 -3.81 -4.90 10.30
C ALA A 30 -5.32 -4.58 10.40
N LYS A 31 -5.72 -3.75 11.37
CA LYS A 31 -7.10 -3.28 11.52
C LYS A 31 -7.53 -2.41 10.33
N ALA A 32 -6.62 -1.60 9.78
CA ALA A 32 -6.87 -0.85 8.54
C ALA A 32 -7.11 -1.78 7.33
N LYS A 33 -6.39 -2.90 7.23
CA LYS A 33 -6.63 -3.91 6.19
C LYS A 33 -8.01 -4.55 6.34
N GLU A 34 -8.37 -4.96 7.55
CA GLU A 34 -9.70 -5.51 7.84
C GLU A 34 -10.82 -4.50 7.53
N ALA A 35 -10.59 -3.24 7.86
CA ALA A 35 -11.51 -2.16 7.55
C ALA A 35 -11.72 -2.06 6.03
N LEU A 36 -10.64 -1.97 5.23
CA LEU A 36 -10.82 -1.94 3.78
C LEU A 36 -11.56 -3.17 3.24
N GLN A 37 -11.26 -4.36 3.76
CA GLN A 37 -11.94 -5.59 3.36
C GLN A 37 -13.44 -5.55 3.68
N TYR A 38 -13.82 -5.03 4.86
CA TYR A 38 -15.23 -4.91 5.24
C TYR A 38 -16.02 -4.01 4.27
N VAL A 39 -15.43 -2.91 3.80
CA VAL A 39 -16.05 -2.03 2.78
C VAL A 39 -16.22 -2.77 1.45
N ILE A 40 -15.24 -3.59 1.06
CA ILE A 40 -15.29 -4.39 -0.18
C ILE A 40 -16.39 -5.45 -0.08
N ASP A 41 -16.46 -6.18 1.03
CA ASP A 41 -17.42 -7.26 1.25
C ASP A 41 -18.86 -6.75 1.36
N ASN A 42 -19.04 -5.50 1.82
CA ASN A 42 -20.35 -4.87 2.02
C ASN A 42 -20.63 -3.76 0.99
N ARG A 43 -20.14 -3.90 -0.23
CA ARG A 43 -20.11 -2.83 -1.25
C ARG A 43 -21.41 -2.07 -1.45
N ASP A 44 -22.55 -2.76 -1.45
CA ASP A 44 -23.89 -2.20 -1.63
C ASP A 44 -24.33 -1.23 -0.52
N HIS A 45 -23.66 -1.29 0.64
CA HIS A 45 -23.87 -0.42 1.80
C HIS A 45 -22.92 0.79 1.85
N PHE A 46 -21.89 0.80 1.00
CA PHE A 46 -20.84 1.81 0.94
C PHE A 46 -20.77 2.49 -0.43
N LEU A 47 -21.93 2.87 -0.97
CA LEU A 47 -22.06 3.51 -2.30
C LEU A 47 -21.30 4.84 -2.42
N GLN A 48 -20.99 5.49 -1.29
CA GLN A 48 -20.17 6.70 -1.25
C GLN A 48 -18.69 6.46 -1.61
N TYR A 49 -18.21 5.22 -1.49
CA TYR A 49 -16.85 4.86 -1.84
C TYR A 49 -16.88 4.23 -3.23
N ASN A 50 -16.27 4.88 -4.23
CA ASN A 50 -16.14 4.32 -5.57
C ASN A 50 -14.86 3.44 -5.67
N ASP A 51 -14.62 2.82 -6.82
CA ASP A 51 -13.46 1.93 -7.00
C ASP A 51 -12.14 2.68 -6.93
N GLY A 52 -12.14 3.97 -7.29
CA GLY A 52 -11.01 4.87 -7.10
C GLY A 52 -10.63 4.99 -5.62
N TRP A 53 -11.63 5.17 -4.74
CA TRP A 53 -11.41 5.24 -3.30
C TRP A 53 -10.79 3.95 -2.77
N VAL A 54 -11.34 2.78 -3.15
CA VAL A 54 -10.84 1.46 -2.74
C VAL A 54 -9.39 1.26 -3.20
N ARG A 55 -9.10 1.57 -4.46
CA ARG A 55 -7.74 1.51 -5.02
C ARG A 55 -6.77 2.41 -4.27
N ASP A 56 -7.19 3.63 -3.93
CA ASP A 56 -6.36 4.56 -3.16
C ASP A 56 -6.08 4.03 -1.75
N ARG A 57 -7.06 3.42 -1.07
CA ARG A 57 -6.86 2.79 0.25
C ARG A 57 -5.92 1.59 0.18
N HIS A 58 -6.02 0.75 -0.86
CA HIS A 58 -5.05 -0.34 -1.08
C HIS A 58 -3.62 0.18 -1.27
N LYS A 59 -3.47 1.26 -2.06
CA LYS A 59 -2.17 1.90 -2.27
C LYS A 59 -1.59 2.46 -0.97
N GLU A 60 -2.41 3.13 -0.15
CA GLU A 60 -1.97 3.64 1.15
C GLU A 60 -1.57 2.51 2.12
N LEU A 61 -2.33 1.41 2.17
CA LEU A 61 -1.97 0.20 2.92
C LEU A 61 -0.64 -0.36 2.48
N GLY A 62 -0.39 -0.45 1.17
CA GLY A 62 0.86 -0.94 0.65
C GLY A 62 2.05 -0.07 1.01
N LYS A 63 1.90 1.25 0.86
CA LYS A 63 2.94 2.19 1.30
C LYS A 63 3.27 2.06 2.78
N ALA A 64 2.25 1.96 3.63
CA ALA A 64 2.46 1.80 5.08
C ALA A 64 3.15 0.47 5.42
N LYS A 65 2.72 -0.64 4.81
CA LYS A 65 3.33 -1.96 5.01
C LYS A 65 4.79 -1.98 4.54
N LEU A 66 5.07 -1.49 3.33
CA LEU A 66 6.43 -1.42 2.79
C LEU A 66 7.32 -0.51 3.63
N LYS A 67 6.80 0.64 4.10
CA LYS A 67 7.53 1.55 5.00
C LYS A 67 7.86 0.89 6.33
N ALA A 68 6.90 0.17 6.92
CA ALA A 68 7.11 -0.51 8.20
C ALA A 68 8.13 -1.66 8.08
N GLU A 69 8.11 -2.41 6.97
CA GLU A 69 8.97 -3.58 6.77
C GLU A 69 10.39 -3.20 6.29
N PHE A 70 10.50 -2.21 5.39
CA PHE A 70 11.75 -1.90 4.69
C PHE A 70 12.27 -0.47 4.94
N GLY A 71 11.50 0.38 5.60
CA GLY A 71 11.82 1.81 5.75
C GLY A 71 11.58 2.66 4.49
N ILE A 72 11.10 2.04 3.42
CA ILE A 72 10.84 2.66 2.10
C ILE A 72 9.38 2.41 1.71
N ALA A 73 8.61 3.48 1.50
CA ALA A 73 7.19 3.40 1.20
C ALA A 73 6.89 3.17 -0.28
N ASP A 74 7.69 3.79 -1.17
CA ASP A 74 7.41 3.84 -2.59
C ASP A 74 8.67 4.12 -3.42
N THR A 75 8.49 4.19 -4.75
CA THR A 75 9.56 4.46 -5.72
C THR A 75 10.33 5.76 -5.43
N GLY A 76 9.66 6.81 -4.96
CA GLY A 76 10.31 8.08 -4.70
C GLY A 76 11.29 7.97 -3.53
N GLU A 77 10.86 7.31 -2.46
CA GLU A 77 11.75 7.00 -1.33
C GLU A 77 12.85 5.99 -1.70
N PHE A 78 12.57 5.03 -2.59
CA PHE A 78 13.57 4.10 -3.11
C PHE A 78 14.69 4.85 -3.85
N GLN A 79 14.33 5.73 -4.79
CA GLN A 79 15.30 6.55 -5.53
C GLN A 79 16.08 7.48 -4.60
N GLN A 80 15.45 7.99 -3.54
CA GLN A 80 16.13 8.77 -2.51
C GLN A 80 17.13 7.91 -1.72
N ALA A 81 16.74 6.69 -1.33
CA ALA A 81 17.63 5.75 -0.64
C ALA A 81 18.87 5.42 -1.49
N LEU A 82 18.72 5.25 -2.80
CA LEU A 82 19.83 5.06 -3.72
C LEU A 82 20.79 6.27 -3.73
N LYS A 83 20.26 7.50 -3.79
CA LYS A 83 21.07 8.73 -3.75
C LYS A 83 21.83 8.90 -2.43
N GLU A 84 21.26 8.42 -1.33
CA GLU A 84 21.86 8.46 0.01
C GLU A 84 22.83 7.30 0.27
N GLY A 85 23.06 6.41 -0.70
CA GLY A 85 23.93 5.25 -0.55
C GLY A 85 23.33 4.11 0.30
N LYS A 86 22.02 4.14 0.57
CA LYS A 86 21.30 3.10 1.32
C LYS A 86 20.92 1.91 0.43
N ILE A 87 21.90 1.36 -0.28
CA ILE A 87 21.71 0.38 -1.37
C ILE A 87 21.07 -0.91 -0.86
N GLU A 88 21.56 -1.43 0.26
CA GLU A 88 21.03 -2.66 0.88
C GLU A 88 19.55 -2.53 1.27
N GLY A 89 19.15 -1.36 1.78
CA GLY A 89 17.75 -1.08 2.11
C GLY A 89 16.87 -1.00 0.86
N ALA A 90 17.38 -0.36 -0.19
CA ALA A 90 16.70 -0.26 -1.47
C ALA A 90 16.52 -1.64 -2.14
N LYS A 91 17.53 -2.51 -2.09
CA LYS A 91 17.46 -3.90 -2.58
C LYS A 91 16.38 -4.70 -1.85
N LYS A 92 16.42 -4.72 -0.51
CA LYS A 92 15.43 -5.43 0.30
C LYS A 92 14.01 -4.96 0.02
N TRP A 93 13.83 -3.65 -0.18
CA TRP A 93 12.53 -3.11 -0.56
C TRP A 93 12.09 -3.63 -1.93
N LEU A 94 12.95 -3.62 -2.95
CA LEU A 94 12.61 -4.08 -4.29
C LEU A 94 12.26 -5.58 -4.28
N GLU A 95 13.06 -6.41 -3.61
CA GLU A 95 12.77 -7.83 -3.39
C GLU A 95 11.42 -8.03 -2.68
N GLY A 96 11.13 -7.20 -1.67
CA GLY A 96 9.86 -7.19 -0.97
C GLY A 96 8.67 -6.89 -1.88
N VAL A 97 8.81 -5.90 -2.76
CA VAL A 97 7.78 -5.53 -3.74
C VAL A 97 7.56 -6.66 -4.76
N ILE A 98 8.64 -7.27 -5.28
CA ILE A 98 8.58 -8.43 -6.18
C ILE A 98 7.83 -9.59 -5.50
N ARG A 99 8.22 -9.95 -4.27
CA ARG A 99 7.56 -11.02 -3.50
C ARG A 99 6.08 -10.74 -3.29
N CYS A 100 5.69 -9.50 -3.00
CA CYS A 100 4.29 -9.13 -2.86
C CYS A 100 3.53 -9.27 -4.20
N HIS A 101 4.18 -8.92 -5.31
CA HIS A 101 3.57 -9.04 -6.64
C HIS A 101 3.35 -10.50 -7.03
N GLU A 102 4.35 -11.38 -6.81
CA GLU A 102 4.24 -12.82 -7.05
C GLU A 102 3.11 -13.48 -6.24
N GLN A 103 2.83 -12.96 -5.05
CA GLN A 103 1.72 -13.41 -4.19
C GLN A 103 0.36 -12.81 -4.58
N ASN A 104 0.29 -12.01 -5.65
CA ASN A 104 -0.88 -11.22 -6.03
C ASN A 104 -1.39 -10.33 -4.89
N ASP A 105 -0.51 -9.85 -4.00
CA ASP A 105 -0.91 -8.99 -2.88
C ASP A 105 -1.39 -7.64 -3.45
N PRO A 106 -2.66 -7.23 -3.22
CA PRO A 106 -3.22 -6.02 -3.79
C PRO A 106 -2.49 -4.74 -3.35
N ILE A 107 -1.66 -4.81 -2.32
CA ILE A 107 -0.84 -3.69 -1.84
C ILE A 107 0.18 -3.17 -2.86
N VAL A 108 0.62 -4.00 -3.80
CA VAL A 108 1.50 -3.62 -4.92
C VAL A 108 0.74 -3.58 -6.25
N GLY A 109 -0.58 -3.77 -6.22
CA GLY A 109 -1.43 -3.79 -7.41
C GLY A 109 -1.36 -2.49 -8.21
N HIS A 110 -1.01 -1.36 -7.59
CA HIS A 110 -0.82 -0.09 -8.29
C HIS A 110 0.38 -0.06 -9.24
N TYR A 111 1.29 -1.04 -9.17
CA TYR A 111 2.35 -1.23 -10.15
C TYR A 111 1.96 -2.17 -11.31
N GLY A 112 0.85 -2.93 -11.16
CA GLY A 112 0.54 -4.08 -12.02
C GLY A 112 0.37 -3.74 -13.51
N ALA A 113 -0.22 -2.60 -13.84
CA ALA A 113 -0.44 -2.20 -15.24
C ALA A 113 0.87 -1.94 -16.00
N THR A 114 1.96 -1.65 -15.29
CA THR A 114 3.27 -1.32 -15.86
C THR A 114 4.37 -2.18 -15.26
N TRP A 115 4.05 -3.36 -14.72
CA TRP A 115 4.95 -4.14 -13.88
C TRP A 115 6.31 -4.39 -14.52
N ASP A 116 6.34 -4.96 -15.73
CA ASP A 116 7.60 -5.34 -16.38
C ASP A 116 8.52 -4.14 -16.64
N ASN A 117 7.96 -3.04 -17.16
CA ASN A 117 8.72 -1.81 -17.38
C ASN A 117 9.16 -1.18 -16.06
N TRP A 118 8.26 -1.16 -15.07
CA TRP A 118 8.55 -0.62 -13.74
C TRP A 118 9.67 -1.39 -13.06
N LEU A 119 9.66 -2.73 -13.12
CA LEU A 119 10.67 -3.60 -12.52
C LEU A 119 12.02 -3.38 -13.19
N ARG A 120 12.06 -3.41 -14.53
CA ARG A 120 13.29 -3.14 -15.29
C ARG A 120 13.91 -1.80 -14.89
N ASP A 121 13.12 -0.73 -14.83
CA ASP A 121 13.63 0.59 -14.45
C ASP A 121 14.26 0.58 -13.03
N ARG A 122 13.70 -0.18 -12.08
CA ARG A 122 14.25 -0.27 -10.70
C ARG A 122 15.51 -1.12 -10.63
N GLU A 123 15.59 -2.20 -11.41
CA GLU A 123 16.79 -3.04 -11.51
C GLU A 123 17.95 -2.26 -12.14
N GLU A 124 17.70 -1.52 -13.22
CA GLU A 124 18.68 -0.64 -13.86
C GLU A 124 19.17 0.47 -12.90
N GLU A 125 18.27 1.08 -12.13
CA GLU A 125 18.62 2.08 -11.11
C GLU A 125 19.55 1.53 -10.03
N LEU A 126 19.39 0.26 -9.62
CA LEU A 126 20.30 -0.41 -8.69
C LEU A 126 21.66 -0.67 -9.34
N GLU A 127 21.68 -1.27 -10.52
CA GLU A 127 22.91 -1.61 -11.24
C GLU A 127 23.79 -0.37 -11.47
N GLN A 128 23.19 0.77 -11.83
CA GLN A 128 23.90 2.03 -12.03
C GLN A 128 24.60 2.56 -10.77
N VAL A 129 24.12 2.21 -9.58
CA VAL A 129 24.72 2.65 -8.32
C VAL A 129 25.73 1.65 -7.79
N GLU A 130 25.57 0.35 -8.08
CA GLU A 130 26.54 -0.68 -7.71
C GLU A 130 27.82 -0.66 -8.56
N ASN A 131 27.71 -0.22 -9.81
CA ASN A 131 28.84 -0.11 -10.73
C ASN A 131 29.60 1.23 -10.62
N LYS A 132 29.31 2.06 -9.60
CA LYS A 132 29.99 3.34 -9.32
C LYS A 132 31.00 3.20 -8.20
#